data_AF-A0A3N5Q1L5-F1
#
_entry.id   AF-A0A3N5Q1L5-F1
#
_cell.length_a   1.000
_cell.length_b   1.000
_cell.length_c   1.000
_cell.angle_alpha   90.00
_cell.angle_beta   90.00
_cell.angle_gamma   90.00
#
_symmetry.space_group_name_H-M   'P 1'
#
loop_
_entity.id
_entity.type
_entity.pdbx_description
1 polymer ?
#
loop_
_entity_poly.entity_id
_entity_poly.type
_entity_poly.pdbx_seq_one_letter_code
_entity_poly.pdbx_strand_id
1 'polypeptide(L)'
;MKIHNYLLNTIQLKGAAYLILLDPDKLSNSKIGPFIRHCERSGVDGFLIGGSLMMSGDLETFIERVKVETSLPLIIFPGSINQISPLADAILFLSVISGRNSEHLIGKHVTASPLIKRAKIEPISTGYILVESGVTTTAV
;
A
#
# COMPACT_ATOMS: atom_id res chain seq x y z
N MET A 1 -1.93 -7.89 -16.16
CA MET A 1 -3.07 -8.39 -15.33
C MET A 1 -3.30 -7.37 -14.22
N LYS A 2 -4.56 -7.12 -13.82
CA LYS A 2 -4.86 -6.26 -12.68
C LYS A 2 -4.37 -6.88 -11.35
N ILE A 3 -3.85 -6.08 -10.43
CA ILE A 3 -3.32 -6.52 -9.14
C ILE A 3 -4.42 -7.13 -8.26
N HIS A 4 -5.65 -6.61 -8.30
CA HIS A 4 -6.77 -7.25 -7.61
C HIS A 4 -6.97 -8.71 -8.06
N ASN A 5 -6.93 -8.97 -9.37
CA ASN A 5 -7.08 -10.32 -9.90
C ASN A 5 -5.87 -11.20 -9.59
N TYR A 6 -4.65 -10.63 -9.58
CA TYR A 6 -3.46 -11.31 -9.10
C TYR A 6 -3.67 -11.84 -7.68
N LEU A 7 -4.12 -10.99 -6.75
CA LEU A 7 -4.34 -11.38 -5.35
C LEU A 7 -5.42 -12.45 -5.20
N LEU A 8 -6.55 -12.32 -5.91
CA LEU A 8 -7.60 -13.35 -5.90
C LEU A 8 -7.10 -14.70 -6.41
N ASN A 9 -6.32 -14.71 -7.49
CA ASN A 9 -5.72 -15.93 -8.03
C ASN A 9 -4.73 -16.56 -7.04
N THR A 10 -3.90 -15.74 -6.38
CA THR A 10 -2.98 -16.20 -5.33
C THR A 10 -3.74 -16.85 -4.18
N ILE A 11 -4.82 -16.22 -3.70
CA ILE A 11 -5.67 -16.78 -2.64
C ILE A 11 -6.31 -18.10 -3.10
N GLN A 12 -6.80 -18.18 -4.33
CA GLN A 12 -7.38 -19.41 -4.87
C GLN A 12 -6.36 -20.57 -4.94
N LEU A 13 -5.11 -20.27 -5.30
CA LEU A 13 -4.05 -21.28 -5.48
C LEU A 13 -3.35 -21.67 -4.17
N LYS A 14 -3.14 -20.72 -3.26
CA LYS A 14 -2.35 -20.89 -2.03
C LYS A 14 -3.17 -20.90 -0.74
N GLY A 15 -4.46 -20.57 -0.81
CA GLY A 15 -5.36 -20.40 0.33
C GLY A 15 -5.34 -18.99 0.95
N ALA A 16 -4.24 -18.25 0.80
CA ALA A 16 -4.09 -16.86 1.23
C ALA A 16 -3.02 -16.13 0.41
N ALA A 17 -3.04 -14.80 0.44
CA ALA A 17 -1.94 -13.96 -0.05
C ALA A 17 -1.14 -13.43 1.14
N TYR A 18 0.18 -13.56 1.09
CA TYR A 18 1.08 -13.04 2.12
C TYR A 18 1.70 -11.71 1.68
N LEU A 19 1.29 -10.60 2.31
CA LEU A 19 1.80 -9.27 2.01
C LEU A 19 2.60 -8.70 3.18
N ILE A 20 3.68 -7.98 2.86
CA ILE A 20 4.50 -7.25 3.85
C ILE A 20 4.31 -5.75 3.67
N LEU A 21 4.05 -5.02 4.77
CA LEU A 21 4.06 -3.56 4.78
C LEU A 21 5.49 -3.03 4.94
N LEU A 22 5.95 -2.36 3.90
CA LEU A 22 7.19 -1.60 3.88
C LEU A 22 6.92 -0.17 4.34
N ASP A 23 7.62 0.21 5.41
CA ASP A 23 7.63 1.56 5.96
C ASP A 23 8.94 2.26 5.56
N PRO A 24 8.92 3.10 4.50
CA PRO A 24 10.01 3.98 4.08
C PRO A 24 10.76 4.69 5.20
N ASP A 25 10.07 5.09 6.26
CA ASP A 25 10.69 5.80 7.39
C ASP A 25 11.59 4.87 8.23
N LYS A 26 11.38 3.55 8.15
CA LYS A 26 12.08 2.53 8.94
C LYS A 26 13.12 1.74 8.15
N LEU A 27 13.10 1.79 6.83
CA LEU A 27 13.95 0.96 5.98
C LEU A 27 15.01 1.80 5.25
N SER A 28 16.23 1.81 5.80
CA SER A 28 17.38 2.47 5.18
C SER A 28 17.77 1.82 3.84
N ASN A 29 18.24 2.63 2.88
CA ASN A 29 18.60 2.21 1.52
C ASN A 29 19.44 0.93 1.43
N SER A 30 20.49 0.81 2.25
CA SER A 30 21.39 -0.35 2.22
C SER A 30 20.73 -1.67 2.65
N LYS A 31 19.59 -1.60 3.34
CA LYS A 31 18.84 -2.76 3.84
C LYS A 31 17.72 -3.21 2.90
N ILE A 32 17.31 -2.39 1.93
CA ILE A 32 16.17 -2.69 1.05
C ILE A 32 16.40 -4.01 0.31
N GLY A 33 17.48 -4.13 -0.48
CA GLY A 33 17.74 -5.33 -1.27
C GLY A 33 17.83 -6.63 -0.45
N PRO A 34 18.64 -6.70 0.63
CA PRO A 34 18.69 -7.87 1.50
C PRO A 34 17.33 -8.23 2.12
N PHE A 35 16.54 -7.23 2.52
CA PHE A 35 15.22 -7.44 3.11
C PHE A 35 14.23 -7.99 2.08
N ILE A 36 14.16 -7.40 0.90
CA ILE A 36 13.27 -7.84 -0.19
C ILE A 36 13.60 -9.28 -0.61
N ARG A 37 14.88 -9.63 -0.79
CA ARG A 37 15.30 -11.01 -1.09
C ARG A 37 14.90 -12.00 0.01
N HIS A 38 14.96 -11.57 1.27
CA HIS A 38 14.52 -12.40 2.39
C HIS A 38 13.00 -12.62 2.36
N CYS A 39 12.22 -11.59 2.06
CA CYS A 39 10.77 -11.67 1.89
C CYS A 39 10.37 -12.63 0.76
N GLU A 40 10.99 -12.51 -0.42
CA GLU A 40 10.71 -13.41 -1.56
C GLU A 40 11.00 -14.88 -1.23
N ARG A 41 12.16 -15.14 -0.60
CA ARG A 41 12.51 -16.50 -0.13
C ARG A 41 11.54 -17.04 0.91
N SER A 42 10.83 -16.16 1.62
CA SER A 42 9.83 -16.51 2.62
C SER A 42 8.42 -16.66 2.03
N GLY A 43 8.26 -16.53 0.71
CA GLY A 43 7.00 -16.74 0.01
C GLY A 43 6.04 -15.55 0.05
N VAL A 44 6.56 -14.33 0.23
CA VAL A 44 5.76 -13.10 0.11
C VAL A 44 5.22 -12.97 -1.33
N ASP A 45 3.96 -12.55 -1.45
CA ASP A 45 3.22 -12.42 -2.71
C ASP A 45 3.14 -10.98 -3.21
N GLY A 46 3.54 -10.02 -2.40
CA GLY A 46 3.48 -8.59 -2.72
C GLY A 46 3.83 -7.73 -1.53
N PHE A 47 4.05 -6.45 -1.81
CA PHE A 47 4.41 -5.47 -0.80
C PHE A 47 3.37 -4.36 -0.73
N LEU A 48 2.99 -4.03 0.49
CA LEU A 48 2.31 -2.77 0.79
C LEU A 48 3.37 -1.70 1.04
N ILE A 49 3.13 -0.47 0.60
CA ILE A 49 4.02 0.67 0.85
C ILE A 49 3.22 1.74 1.57
N GLY A 50 3.57 2.02 2.82
CA GLY A 50 2.81 2.94 3.66
C GLY A 50 3.44 3.14 5.03
N GLY A 51 3.03 4.22 5.71
CA GLY A 51 3.67 4.71 6.93
C GLY A 51 3.06 6.05 7.37
N SER A 52 3.30 6.44 8.61
CA SER A 52 2.58 7.51 9.30
C SER A 52 2.97 8.94 8.91
N LEU A 53 4.18 9.18 8.37
CA LEU A 53 4.76 10.53 8.23
C LEU A 53 5.25 10.90 6.83
N MET A 54 4.97 10.08 5.80
CA MET A 54 5.67 10.27 4.52
C MET A 54 5.28 11.52 3.74
N MET A 55 6.32 12.20 3.26
CA MET A 55 6.25 13.23 2.22
C MET A 55 6.28 12.60 0.83
N SER A 56 5.66 13.26 -0.16
CA SER A 56 5.48 12.72 -1.52
C SER A 56 6.81 12.42 -2.24
N GLY A 57 7.87 13.21 -2.02
CA GLY A 57 9.16 13.02 -2.69
C GLY A 57 9.92 11.77 -2.24
N ASP A 58 9.77 11.38 -0.97
CA ASP A 58 10.44 10.22 -0.41
C ASP A 58 9.76 8.91 -0.85
N LEU A 59 8.45 8.95 -1.09
CA LEU A 59 7.68 7.79 -1.54
C LEU A 59 8.09 7.32 -2.94
N GLU A 60 8.19 8.23 -3.92
CA GLU A 60 8.53 7.84 -5.30
C GLU A 60 9.91 7.21 -5.38
N THR A 61 10.90 7.87 -4.77
CA THR A 61 12.28 7.38 -4.70
C THR A 61 12.35 6.02 -4.00
N PHE A 62 11.53 5.80 -2.96
CA PHE A 62 11.45 4.51 -2.30
C PHE A 62 10.86 3.43 -3.20
N ILE A 63 9.75 3.71 -3.90
CA ILE A 63 9.12 2.78 -4.83
C ILE A 63 10.12 2.37 -5.93
N GLU A 64 10.85 3.32 -6.52
CA GLU A 64 11.87 3.01 -7.54
C GLU A 64 12.94 2.05 -7.01
N ARG A 65 13.45 2.30 -5.81
CA ARG A 65 14.47 1.44 -5.17
C ARG A 65 13.95 0.03 -4.94
N VAL A 66 12.71 -0.11 -4.45
CA VAL A 66 12.11 -1.43 -4.23
C VAL A 66 11.86 -2.14 -5.56
N LYS A 67 11.38 -1.44 -6.60
CA LYS A 67 11.14 -2.01 -7.94
C LYS A 67 12.38 -2.59 -8.60
N VAL A 68 13.57 -2.08 -8.29
CA VAL A 68 14.83 -2.66 -8.80
C VAL A 68 15.14 -4.02 -8.15
N GLU A 69 14.64 -4.27 -6.94
CA GLU A 69 14.96 -5.47 -6.16
C GLU A 69 13.91 -6.59 -6.27
N THR A 70 12.71 -6.32 -6.80
CA THR A 70 11.63 -7.31 -6.93
C THR A 70 10.73 -7.06 -8.13
N SER A 71 10.10 -8.13 -8.63
CA SER A 71 9.00 -8.07 -9.60
C SER A 71 7.62 -8.31 -8.99
N LEU A 72 7.55 -8.51 -7.66
CA LEU A 72 6.29 -8.66 -6.96
C LEU A 72 5.48 -7.36 -6.95
N PRO A 73 4.14 -7.43 -6.90
CA PRO A 73 3.29 -6.26 -6.86
C PRO A 73 3.63 -5.29 -5.72
N LEU A 74 3.74 -4.01 -6.05
CA LEU A 74 3.85 -2.92 -5.09
C LEU A 74 2.53 -2.17 -5.01
N ILE A 75 1.93 -2.18 -3.82
CA ILE A 75 0.59 -1.64 -3.56
C ILE A 75 0.71 -0.53 -2.53
N ILE A 76 0.29 0.68 -2.88
CA ILE A 76 0.28 1.80 -1.94
C ILE A 76 -0.80 1.55 -0.87
N PHE A 77 -0.41 1.63 0.39
CA PHE A 77 -1.29 1.70 1.55
C PHE A 77 -1.30 3.15 2.08
N PRO A 78 -2.24 3.98 1.62
CA PRO A 78 -2.13 5.43 1.82
C PRO A 78 -2.60 5.85 3.22
N GLY A 79 -1.77 6.63 3.92
CA GLY A 79 -2.17 7.46 5.05
C GLY A 79 -2.69 8.84 4.63
N SER A 80 -2.34 9.32 3.44
CA SER A 80 -2.76 10.63 2.89
C SER A 80 -2.99 10.60 1.38
N ILE A 81 -3.80 11.53 0.87
CA ILE A 81 -4.06 11.72 -0.57
C ILE A 81 -2.77 12.08 -1.33
N ASN A 82 -1.79 12.66 -0.63
CA ASN A 82 -0.50 13.05 -1.22
C ASN A 82 0.42 11.87 -1.54
N GLN A 83 0.04 10.65 -1.16
CA GLN A 83 0.83 9.43 -1.36
C GLN A 83 0.42 8.67 -2.63
N ILE A 84 -0.14 9.34 -3.62
CA ILE A 84 -0.48 8.73 -4.92
C ILE A 84 0.73 8.87 -5.85
N SER A 85 1.26 7.75 -6.34
CA SER A 85 2.36 7.74 -7.32
C SER A 85 2.04 6.78 -8.48
N PRO A 86 2.33 7.15 -9.73
CA PRO A 86 2.19 6.27 -10.90
C PRO A 86 3.23 5.13 -10.91
N LEU A 87 4.22 5.17 -10.01
CA LEU A 87 5.30 4.19 -9.97
C LEU A 87 4.89 2.88 -9.29
N ALA A 88 3.85 2.88 -8.46
CA ALA A 88 3.30 1.67 -7.87
C ALA A 88 2.28 1.01 -8.81
N ASP A 89 2.03 -0.29 -8.58
CA ASP A 89 1.17 -1.07 -9.47
C ASP A 89 -0.32 -0.91 -9.11
N ALA A 90 -0.61 -0.69 -7.83
CA ALA A 90 -1.96 -0.43 -7.32
C ALA A 90 -1.95 0.45 -6.06
N ILE A 91 -3.13 0.95 -5.68
CA ILE A 91 -3.37 1.67 -4.43
C ILE A 91 -4.60 1.10 -3.74
N LEU A 92 -4.51 0.87 -2.42
CA LEU A 92 -5.68 0.55 -1.61
C LEU A 92 -6.55 1.81 -1.49
N PHE A 93 -7.75 1.76 -2.08
CA PHE A 93 -8.70 2.85 -2.03
C PHE A 93 -9.58 2.69 -0.80
N LEU A 94 -9.05 3.19 0.33
CA LEU A 94 -9.54 2.92 1.69
C LEU A 94 -10.79 3.73 2.05
N SER A 95 -11.81 3.04 2.54
CA SER A 95 -12.94 3.64 3.28
C SER A 95 -12.93 3.18 4.74
N VAL A 96 -12.77 4.11 5.68
CA VAL A 96 -12.67 3.79 7.12
C VAL A 96 -14.06 3.57 7.70
N ILE A 97 -14.60 2.36 7.50
CA ILE A 97 -16.00 2.02 7.80
C ILE A 97 -16.29 1.80 9.29
N SER A 98 -15.25 1.68 10.13
CA SER A 98 -15.41 1.65 11.59
C SER A 98 -15.51 3.05 12.23
N GLY A 99 -15.25 4.11 11.45
CA GLY A 99 -15.25 5.50 11.91
C GLY A 99 -16.55 6.23 11.58
N ARG A 100 -16.67 7.46 12.09
CA ARG A 100 -17.81 8.37 11.81
C ARG A 100 -17.42 9.62 11.02
N ASN A 101 -16.14 9.77 10.69
CA ASN A 101 -15.64 10.94 9.96
C ASN A 101 -15.95 10.80 8.47
N SER A 102 -16.83 11.66 7.94
CA SER A 102 -17.24 11.66 6.53
C SER A 102 -16.08 11.83 5.56
N GLU A 103 -15.01 12.52 5.96
CA GLU A 103 -13.81 12.65 5.13
C GLU A 103 -13.17 11.29 4.85
N HIS A 104 -13.09 10.42 5.86
CA HIS A 104 -12.49 9.10 5.72
C HIS A 104 -13.45 8.04 5.15
N LEU A 105 -14.76 8.31 5.19
CA LEU A 105 -15.77 7.47 4.55
C LEU A 105 -15.85 7.73 3.03
N ILE A 106 -15.85 9.01 2.62
CA ILE A 106 -16.06 9.40 1.21
C ILE A 106 -15.29 10.65 0.77
N GLY A 107 -15.08 11.67 1.62
CA GLY A 107 -14.47 12.94 1.20
C GLY A 107 -13.09 12.79 0.54
N LYS A 108 -12.22 11.96 1.13
CA LYS A 108 -10.91 11.61 0.56
C LYS A 108 -11.01 10.85 -0.76
N HIS A 109 -12.08 10.09 -1.01
CA HIS A 109 -12.29 9.41 -2.29
C HIS A 109 -12.58 10.40 -3.40
N VAL A 110 -13.43 11.40 -3.13
CA VAL A 110 -13.80 12.44 -4.09
C VAL A 110 -12.56 13.22 -4.54
N THR A 111 -11.71 13.59 -3.60
CA THR A 111 -10.47 14.35 -3.87
C THR A 111 -9.37 13.50 -4.51
N ALA A 112 -9.21 12.23 -4.12
CA ALA A 112 -8.20 11.33 -4.69
C ALA A 112 -8.56 10.80 -6.09
N SER A 113 -9.84 10.62 -6.41
CA SER A 113 -10.30 10.01 -7.68
C SER A 113 -9.67 10.62 -8.95
N PRO A 114 -9.69 11.96 -9.16
CA PRO A 114 -9.05 12.55 -10.35
C PRO A 114 -7.52 12.36 -10.36
N LEU A 115 -6.88 12.34 -9.19
CA LEU A 115 -5.43 12.14 -9.06
C LEU A 115 -5.05 10.69 -9.41
N ILE A 116 -5.78 9.71 -8.89
CA ILE A 116 -5.63 8.28 -9.22
C ILE A 116 -5.81 8.07 -10.73
N LYS A 117 -6.87 8.64 -11.31
CA LYS A 117 -7.14 8.55 -12.75
C LYS A 117 -5.99 9.13 -13.58
N ARG A 118 -5.45 10.28 -13.18
CA ARG A 118 -4.31 10.92 -13.84
C ARG A 118 -3.02 10.10 -13.71
N ALA A 119 -2.78 9.51 -12.53
CA ALA A 119 -1.64 8.65 -12.27
C ALA A 119 -1.73 7.28 -12.98
N LYS A 120 -2.91 6.90 -13.50
CA LYS A 120 -3.17 5.60 -14.15
C LYS A 120 -2.81 4.39 -13.28
N ILE A 121 -2.84 4.56 -11.96
CA ILE A 121 -2.66 3.49 -10.98
C ILE A 121 -3.98 2.76 -10.75
N GLU A 122 -3.93 1.45 -10.50
CA GLU A 122 -5.12 0.66 -10.21
C GLU A 122 -5.65 0.93 -8.78
N PRO A 123 -6.85 1.50 -8.60
CA PRO A 123 -7.48 1.53 -7.29
C PRO A 123 -8.09 0.18 -6.94
N ILE A 124 -7.78 -0.35 -5.75
CA ILE A 124 -8.41 -1.53 -5.17
C ILE A 124 -9.38 -1.08 -4.08
N SER A 125 -10.68 -1.21 -4.33
CA SER A 125 -11.73 -0.86 -3.36
C SER A 125 -11.55 -1.64 -2.06
N THR A 126 -11.34 -0.92 -0.94
CA THR A 126 -10.94 -1.54 0.33
C THR A 126 -11.71 -0.94 1.50
N GLY A 127 -12.48 -1.76 2.21
CA GLY A 127 -13.03 -1.39 3.52
C GLY A 127 -11.95 -1.50 4.59
N TYR A 128 -11.72 -0.44 5.36
CA TYR A 128 -10.71 -0.40 6.41
C TYR A 128 -11.39 -0.29 7.78
N ILE A 129 -11.18 -1.32 8.60
CA ILE A 129 -11.75 -1.42 9.95
C ILE A 129 -10.61 -1.27 10.95
N LEU A 130 -10.73 -0.28 11.82
CA LEU A 130 -9.86 -0.11 12.98
C LEU A 130 -10.46 -0.90 14.14
N VAL A 131 -9.66 -1.81 14.69
CA VAL A 131 -10.02 -2.64 15.85
C VAL A 131 -9.15 -2.20 17.03
N GLU A 132 -9.79 -1.98 18.18
CA GLU A 132 -9.10 -1.57 19.41
C GLU A 132 -7.97 -2.56 19.75
N SER A 133 -6.80 -2.03 20.08
CA SER A 133 -5.58 -2.81 20.31
C SER A 133 -4.89 -2.53 21.65
N GLY A 134 -5.51 -1.70 22.51
CA GLY A 134 -4.98 -1.32 23.82
C GLY A 134 -3.91 -0.24 23.78
N VAL A 135 -3.48 0.18 22.59
CA VAL A 135 -2.50 1.26 22.36
C VAL A 135 -3.04 2.26 21.34
N THR A 136 -2.85 3.55 21.61
CA THR A 136 -3.18 4.59 20.64
C THR A 136 -2.25 4.49 19.44
N THR A 137 -2.81 4.27 18.26
CA THR A 137 -2.07 4.28 17.00
C THR A 137 -2.28 5.61 16.28
N THR A 138 -1.50 5.89 15.23
CA THR A 138 -1.68 7.08 14.38
C THR A 138 -2.89 7.00 13.46
N ALA A 139 -3.70 5.94 13.54
CA ALA A 139 -4.87 5.73 12.68
C ALA A 139 -6.14 6.45 13.16
N VAL A 140 -6.04 7.34 14.17
CA VAL A 140 -7.16 8.11 14.74
C VAL A 140 -7.63 9.24 13.84
#